data_AF-E1EWT1-F1
#
_entry.id   AF-E1EWT1-F1
#
_cell.length_a   1.000
_cell.length_b   1.000
_cell.length_c   1.000
_cell.angle_alpha   90.00
_cell.angle_beta   90.00
_cell.angle_gamma   90.00
#
_symmetry.space_group_name_H-M   'P 1'
#
loop_
_entity.id
_entity.type
_entity.pdbx_description
1 polymer ?
#
loop_
_entity_poly.entity_id
_entity_poly.type
_entity_poly.pdbx_seq_one_letter_code
_entity_poly.pdbx_strand_id
1 'polypeptide(L)'
;MEPPTAQLIEEHEMAFEPEPVGDAFDRGMAFKEAGNSALKAGKYKEAVEQYREALAIFSGRTPERANCLSNYAAACVRLGELDEAEQTLREAIEINPRHINARLRITRVFTAKEKYILAASEWSVVAQLRPLTDAEAAERDMCNKKAMDAGITTMKSWGNKLLGKIGLSLDNFKLAKNADGSFNISMQK
;
A
#
# COMPACT_ATOMS: atom_id res chain seq x y z
N MET A 1 -22.22 10.87 -4.52
CA MET A 1 -21.77 9.98 -3.43
C MET A 1 -20.28 9.85 -3.60
N GLU A 2 -19.50 10.34 -2.64
CA GLU A 2 -18.05 10.16 -2.67
C GLU A 2 -17.70 8.67 -2.64
N PRO A 3 -16.60 8.24 -3.29
CA PRO A 3 -16.20 6.84 -3.25
C PRO A 3 -15.97 6.41 -1.79
N PRO A 4 -16.28 5.17 -1.40
CA PRO A 4 -16.19 4.68 -0.01
C PRO A 4 -14.80 4.88 0.63
N THR A 5 -13.76 5.03 -0.18
CA THR A 5 -12.39 5.28 0.26
C THR A 5 -12.15 6.69 0.81
N ALA A 6 -12.92 7.70 0.43
CA ALA A 6 -12.79 9.06 0.97
C ALA A 6 -13.17 9.14 2.46
N GLN A 7 -14.16 8.34 2.89
CA GLN A 7 -14.59 8.23 4.28
C GLN A 7 -13.52 7.57 5.18
N LEU A 8 -12.63 6.74 4.63
CA LEU A 8 -11.61 6.03 5.41
C LEU A 8 -10.51 6.93 5.99
N ILE A 9 -10.28 8.13 5.43
CA ILE A 9 -9.24 9.05 5.93
C ILE A 9 -9.81 9.98 7.01
N GLU A 10 -11.08 10.39 6.90
CA GLU A 10 -11.68 11.40 7.80
C GLU A 10 -12.14 10.82 9.15
N GLU A 11 -12.50 9.55 9.23
CA GLU A 11 -13.13 8.98 10.44
C GLU A 11 -12.15 8.49 11.52
N HIS A 12 -10.83 8.46 11.26
CA HIS A 12 -9.86 7.88 12.21
C HIS A 12 -8.56 8.69 12.37
N GLU A 13 -8.66 10.02 12.49
CA GLU A 13 -7.51 10.83 12.91
C GLU A 13 -7.39 10.77 14.44
N MET A 14 -6.62 9.80 14.94
CA MET A 14 -6.25 9.78 16.35
C MET A 14 -5.21 10.88 16.61
N ALA A 15 -5.40 11.67 17.66
CA ALA A 15 -4.46 12.73 18.03
C ALA A 15 -3.07 12.13 18.32
N PHE A 16 -2.02 12.79 17.83
CA PHE A 16 -0.66 12.44 18.18
C PHE A 16 -0.41 12.65 19.67
N GLU A 17 0.32 11.71 20.26
CA GLU A 17 0.93 11.90 21.57
C GLU A 17 2.10 12.90 21.46
N PRO A 18 2.41 13.66 22.53
CA PRO A 18 3.56 14.54 22.53
C PRO A 18 4.84 13.72 22.33
N GLU A 19 5.77 14.26 21.54
CA GLU A 19 7.09 13.67 21.40
C GLU A 19 7.80 13.61 22.76
N PRO A 20 8.66 12.61 22.99
CA PRO A 20 9.57 12.67 24.12
C PRO A 20 10.43 13.94 24.02
N VAL A 21 10.89 14.45 25.16
CA VAL A 21 11.70 15.69 25.23
C VAL A 21 13.03 15.43 25.91
N GLY A 22 14.01 16.28 25.63
CA GLY A 22 15.36 16.22 26.21
C GLY A 22 16.25 15.13 25.60
N ASP A 23 17.31 14.78 26.31
CA ASP A 23 18.43 13.95 25.82
C ASP A 23 17.99 12.63 25.16
N ALA A 24 16.90 12.02 25.66
CA ALA A 24 16.37 10.78 25.08
C ALA A 24 15.87 11.01 23.65
N PHE A 25 15.09 12.08 23.42
CA PHE A 25 14.59 12.44 22.10
C PHE A 25 15.73 12.81 21.15
N ASP A 26 16.69 13.62 21.62
CA ASP A 26 17.86 13.98 20.83
C ASP A 26 18.66 12.75 20.40
N ARG A 27 18.80 11.75 21.28
CA ARG A 27 19.42 10.47 20.95
C ARG A 27 18.61 9.67 19.93
N GLY A 28 17.28 9.63 20.04
CA GLY A 28 16.41 9.00 19.04
C GLY A 28 16.55 9.65 17.67
N MET A 29 16.62 10.98 17.63
CA MET A 29 16.85 11.75 16.42
C MET A 29 18.24 11.48 15.83
N ALA A 30 19.28 11.39 16.65
CA ALA A 30 20.62 11.04 16.20
C ALA A 30 20.67 9.65 15.54
N PHE A 31 20.02 8.65 16.14
CA PHE A 31 19.89 7.32 15.54
C PHE A 31 19.10 7.34 14.23
N LYS A 32 17.99 8.08 14.17
CA LYS A 32 17.21 8.28 12.94
C LYS A 32 18.05 8.88 11.82
N GLU A 33 18.84 9.91 12.11
CA GLU A 33 19.70 10.57 11.12
C GLU A 33 20.91 9.71 10.70
N ALA A 34 21.47 8.91 11.61
CA ALA A 34 22.45 7.90 11.27
C ALA A 34 21.85 6.85 10.32
N GLY A 35 20.64 6.38 10.60
CA GLY A 35 19.89 5.49 9.71
C GLY A 35 19.63 6.11 8.34
N ASN A 36 19.20 7.37 8.28
CA ASN A 36 19.00 8.11 7.04
C ASN A 36 20.29 8.21 6.22
N SER A 37 21.41 8.45 6.88
CA SER A 37 22.72 8.56 6.24
C SER A 37 23.19 7.21 5.69
N ALA A 38 23.04 6.14 6.47
CA ALA A 38 23.34 4.78 6.04
C ALA A 38 22.45 4.33 4.87
N LEU A 39 21.15 4.66 4.89
CA LEU A 39 20.21 4.38 3.80
C LEU A 39 20.63 5.07 2.50
N LYS A 40 20.97 6.36 2.57
CA LYS A 40 21.49 7.13 1.42
C LYS A 40 22.81 6.56 0.90
N ALA A 41 23.67 6.07 1.78
CA ALA A 41 24.95 5.44 1.44
C ALA A 41 24.81 3.99 0.92
N GLY A 42 23.60 3.45 0.83
CA GLY A 42 23.36 2.08 0.38
C GLY A 42 23.66 1.00 1.42
N LYS A 43 23.96 1.38 2.66
CA LYS A 43 24.28 0.47 3.76
C LYS A 43 22.99 0.05 4.49
N TYR A 44 22.16 -0.73 3.82
CA TYR A 44 20.79 -0.98 4.29
C TYR A 44 20.71 -1.73 5.63
N LYS A 45 21.61 -2.69 5.88
CA LYS A 45 21.68 -3.39 7.17
C LYS A 45 22.02 -2.44 8.32
N GLU A 46 23.01 -1.56 8.11
CA GLU A 46 23.36 -0.53 9.10
C GLU A 46 22.18 0.42 9.34
N ALA A 47 21.48 0.82 8.27
CA ALA A 47 20.29 1.67 8.40
C ALA A 47 19.20 1.01 9.26
N VAL A 48 18.90 -0.27 9.03
CA VAL A 48 17.94 -1.05 9.83
C VAL A 48 18.31 -1.04 11.32
N GLU A 49 19.57 -1.29 11.67
CA GLU A 49 19.99 -1.27 13.08
C GLU A 49 19.84 0.12 13.70
N GLN A 50 20.28 1.18 13.01
CA GLN A 50 20.13 2.56 13.51
C GLN A 50 18.66 2.94 13.71
N TYR A 51 17.78 2.56 12.79
CA TYR A 51 16.35 2.82 12.92
C TYR A 51 15.72 2.01 14.05
N ARG A 52 16.17 0.78 14.34
CA ARG A 52 15.69 0.02 15.52
C ARG A 52 16.01 0.75 16.82
N GLU A 53 17.23 1.26 16.95
CA GLU A 53 17.63 2.06 18.12
C GLU A 53 16.78 3.33 18.26
N ALA A 54 16.47 4.00 17.15
CA ALA A 54 15.56 5.14 17.16
C ALA A 54 14.12 4.74 17.57
N LEU A 55 13.60 3.63 17.04
CA LEU A 55 12.24 3.13 17.33
C LEU A 55 12.08 2.59 18.76
N ALA A 56 13.17 2.19 19.42
CA ALA A 56 13.17 1.87 20.83
C ALA A 56 12.96 3.11 21.73
N ILE A 57 13.30 4.29 21.21
CA ILE A 57 13.16 5.58 21.91
C ILE A 57 11.84 6.26 21.54
N PHE A 58 11.48 6.27 20.25
CA PHE A 58 10.22 6.84 19.76
C PHE A 58 9.06 5.90 20.08
N SER A 59 8.67 5.83 21.34
CA SER A 59 7.49 5.08 21.80
C SER A 59 6.20 5.86 21.59
N GLY A 60 5.08 5.16 21.45
CA GLY A 60 3.75 5.78 21.40
C GLY A 60 3.33 6.23 20.01
N ARG A 61 2.21 6.97 19.91
CA ARG A 61 1.68 7.47 18.64
C ARG A 61 2.23 8.85 18.34
N THR A 62 3.51 8.94 17.95
CA THR A 62 4.16 10.22 17.65
C THR A 62 4.49 10.39 16.16
N PRO A 63 4.54 11.64 15.64
CA PRO A 63 4.96 11.91 14.27
C PRO A 63 6.33 11.32 13.91
N GLU A 64 7.31 11.42 14.81
CA GLU A 64 8.66 10.91 14.56
C GLU A 64 8.74 9.39 14.56
N ARG A 65 7.92 8.71 15.36
CA ARG A 65 7.77 7.25 15.23
C ARG A 65 7.28 6.88 13.82
N ALA A 66 6.23 7.53 13.32
CA ALA A 66 5.70 7.25 11.99
C ALA A 66 6.72 7.54 10.87
N ASN A 67 7.46 8.65 10.97
CA ASN A 67 8.55 8.99 10.04
C ASN A 67 9.66 7.93 10.06
N CYS A 68 10.06 7.49 11.26
CA CYS A 68 11.11 6.50 11.45
C CYS A 68 10.70 5.13 10.91
N LEU A 69 9.48 4.67 11.21
CA LEU A 69 8.89 3.43 10.66
C LEU A 69 8.85 3.46 9.13
N SER A 70 8.42 4.57 8.53
CA SER A 70 8.44 4.75 7.07
C SER A 70 9.85 4.56 6.50
N ASN A 71 10.88 5.12 7.16
CA ASN A 71 12.27 5.03 6.73
C ASN A 71 12.91 3.65 6.96
N TYR A 72 12.63 3.03 8.10
CA TYR A 72 12.96 1.63 8.38
C TYR A 72 12.47 0.72 7.26
N ALA A 73 11.18 0.85 6.89
CA ALA A 73 10.59 0.05 5.84
C ALA A 73 11.26 0.24 4.48
N ALA A 74 11.75 1.44 4.16
CA ALA A 74 12.51 1.63 2.92
C ALA A 74 13.84 0.86 2.94
N ALA A 75 14.53 0.79 4.09
CA ALA A 75 15.72 -0.03 4.22
C ALA A 75 15.38 -1.53 4.03
N CYS A 76 14.30 -2.02 4.64
CA CYS A 76 13.81 -3.40 4.46
C CYS A 76 13.47 -3.71 2.99
N VAL A 77 12.80 -2.79 2.28
CA VAL A 77 12.53 -2.96 0.84
C VAL A 77 13.83 -3.12 0.04
N ARG A 78 14.86 -2.34 0.37
CA ARG A 78 16.18 -2.46 -0.30
C ARG A 78 16.91 -3.75 0.02
N LEU A 79 16.58 -4.40 1.14
CA LEU A 79 17.06 -5.73 1.52
C LEU A 79 16.22 -6.88 0.94
N GLY A 80 15.07 -6.58 0.31
CA GLY A 80 14.13 -7.59 -0.18
C GLY A 80 13.17 -8.13 0.90
N GLU A 81 13.18 -7.55 2.10
CA GLU A 81 12.37 -7.93 3.25
C GLU A 81 10.95 -7.32 3.13
N LEU A 82 10.21 -7.73 2.10
CA LEU A 82 8.94 -7.11 1.73
C LEU A 82 7.81 -7.37 2.74
N ASP A 83 7.85 -8.46 3.50
CA ASP A 83 6.87 -8.75 4.56
C ASP A 83 7.05 -7.81 5.76
N GLU A 84 8.29 -7.62 6.21
CA GLU A 84 8.62 -6.72 7.31
C GLU A 84 8.34 -5.26 6.92
N ALA A 85 8.69 -4.86 5.69
CA ALA A 85 8.35 -3.55 5.17
C ALA A 85 6.83 -3.32 5.15
N GLU A 86 6.02 -4.30 4.70
CA GLU A 86 4.56 -4.18 4.72
C GLU A 86 4.03 -3.95 6.13
N GLN A 87 4.46 -4.76 7.10
CA GLN A 87 4.00 -4.65 8.49
C GLN A 87 4.39 -3.31 9.11
N THR A 88 5.63 -2.87 8.91
CA THR A 88 6.14 -1.60 9.43
C THR A 88 5.37 -0.41 8.83
N LEU A 89 5.06 -0.46 7.54
CA LEU A 89 4.31 0.61 6.88
C LEU A 89 2.85 0.67 7.32
N ARG A 90 2.24 -0.48 7.64
CA ARG A 90 0.89 -0.51 8.24
C ARG A 90 0.90 0.21 9.58
N GLU A 91 1.90 -0.03 10.43
CA GLU A 91 2.05 0.67 11.71
C GLU A 91 2.24 2.19 11.49
N ALA A 92 3.10 2.59 10.55
CA ALA A 92 3.31 4.01 10.23
C ALA A 92 2.01 4.71 9.77
N ILE A 93 1.19 4.02 8.96
CA ILE A 93 -0.11 4.52 8.47
C ILE A 93 -1.16 4.51 9.58
N GLU A 94 -1.11 3.56 10.51
CA GLU A 94 -1.99 3.54 11.67
C GLU A 94 -1.72 4.72 12.62
N ILE A 95 -0.45 5.08 12.80
CA ILE A 95 -0.05 6.25 13.60
C ILE A 95 -0.40 7.55 12.86
N ASN A 96 -0.11 7.63 11.57
CA ASN A 96 -0.42 8.78 10.74
C ASN A 96 -1.10 8.34 9.42
N PRO A 97 -2.44 8.31 9.39
CA PRO A 97 -3.20 7.95 8.20
C PRO A 97 -2.98 8.86 7.01
N ARG A 98 -2.42 10.06 7.19
CA ARG A 98 -2.12 11.02 6.11
C ARG A 98 -0.64 11.00 5.69
N HIS A 99 0.16 10.06 6.21
CA HIS A 99 1.59 9.98 5.93
C HIS A 99 1.86 9.54 4.48
N ILE A 100 2.02 10.52 3.58
CA ILE A 100 2.08 10.27 2.14
C ILE A 100 3.22 9.33 1.72
N ASN A 101 4.41 9.46 2.33
CA ASN A 101 5.56 8.60 2.00
C ASN A 101 5.34 7.15 2.43
N ALA A 102 4.70 6.90 3.58
CA ALA A 102 4.38 5.56 4.03
C ALA A 102 3.36 4.90 3.10
N ARG A 103 2.33 5.65 2.68
CA ARG A 103 1.34 5.18 1.69
C ARG A 103 1.97 4.86 0.34
N LEU A 104 2.80 5.75 -0.22
CA LEU A 104 3.50 5.46 -1.48
C LEU A 104 4.39 4.22 -1.38
N ARG A 105 5.08 4.04 -0.25
CA ARG A 105 5.94 2.87 -0.02
C ARG A 105 5.13 1.60 0.10
N ILE A 106 4.02 1.60 0.84
CA ILE A 106 3.20 0.37 1.00
C ILE A 106 2.53 0.00 -0.32
N THR A 107 2.10 0.99 -1.10
CA THR A 107 1.57 0.76 -2.45
C THR A 107 2.59 0.05 -3.33
N ARG A 108 3.84 0.49 -3.31
CA ARG A 108 4.92 -0.14 -4.08
C ARG A 108 5.28 -1.53 -3.55
N VAL A 109 5.23 -1.74 -2.24
CA VAL A 109 5.37 -3.07 -1.63
C VAL A 109 4.24 -4.00 -2.07
N PHE A 110 2.99 -3.54 -2.08
CA PHE A 110 1.86 -4.32 -2.61
C PHE A 110 2.03 -4.66 -4.08
N THR A 111 2.47 -3.71 -4.90
CA THR A 111 2.78 -3.96 -6.32
C THR A 111 3.88 -5.01 -6.49
N ALA A 112 4.96 -4.92 -5.72
CA ALA A 112 6.06 -5.89 -5.76
C ALA A 112 5.62 -7.30 -5.32
N LYS A 113 4.64 -7.38 -4.42
CA LYS A 113 4.02 -8.63 -3.96
C LYS A 113 2.81 -9.07 -4.80
N GLU A 114 2.58 -8.40 -5.93
CA GLU A 114 1.44 -8.64 -6.85
C GLU A 114 0.05 -8.51 -6.22
N LYS A 115 -0.05 -7.82 -5.07
CA LYS A 115 -1.29 -7.50 -4.37
C LYS A 115 -1.97 -6.29 -5.02
N TYR A 116 -2.28 -6.37 -6.31
CA TYR A 116 -2.70 -5.23 -7.13
C TYR A 116 -4.00 -4.55 -6.67
N ILE A 117 -4.94 -5.30 -6.07
CA ILE A 117 -6.18 -4.73 -5.50
C ILE A 117 -5.85 -3.77 -4.34
N LEU A 118 -4.94 -4.18 -3.44
CA LEU A 118 -4.51 -3.33 -2.32
C LEU A 118 -3.70 -2.13 -2.82
N ALA A 119 -2.81 -2.33 -3.80
CA ALA A 119 -2.06 -1.24 -4.41
C ALA A 119 -2.98 -0.20 -5.07
N ALA A 120 -3.98 -0.64 -5.84
CA ALA A 120 -4.97 0.22 -6.47
C ALA A 120 -5.75 1.05 -5.42
N SER A 121 -6.17 0.41 -4.32
CA SER A 121 -6.84 1.09 -3.21
C SER A 121 -5.98 2.18 -2.60
N GLU A 122 -4.72 1.89 -2.29
CA GLU A 122 -3.81 2.88 -1.70
C GLU A 122 -3.48 4.02 -2.67
N TRP A 123 -3.37 3.75 -3.98
CA TRP A 123 -3.23 4.84 -4.96
C TRP A 123 -4.43 5.80 -4.98
N SER A 124 -5.66 5.28 -4.79
CA SER A 124 -6.84 6.14 -4.65
C SER A 124 -6.71 7.06 -3.43
N VAL A 125 -6.21 6.54 -2.31
CA VAL A 125 -5.98 7.32 -1.09
C VAL A 125 -4.88 8.38 -1.30
N VAL A 126 -3.75 8.01 -1.91
CA VAL A 126 -2.67 8.96 -2.23
C VAL A 126 -3.17 10.10 -3.11
N ALA A 127 -3.99 9.80 -4.12
CA ALA A 127 -4.57 10.80 -5.02
C ALA A 127 -5.57 11.76 -4.34
N GLN A 128 -6.20 11.33 -3.24
CA GLN A 128 -7.05 12.20 -2.41
C GLN A 128 -6.20 13.12 -1.51
N LEU A 129 -5.06 12.64 -1.02
CA LEU A 129 -4.16 13.42 -0.17
C LEU A 129 -3.37 14.48 -0.94
N ARG A 130 -2.98 14.18 -2.18
CA ARG A 130 -2.34 15.16 -3.08
C ARG A 130 -2.47 14.78 -4.56
N PRO A 131 -2.28 15.74 -5.48
CA PRO A 131 -2.09 15.43 -6.89
C PRO A 131 -0.94 14.43 -7.11
N LEU A 132 -1.17 13.47 -8.01
CA LEU A 132 -0.15 12.51 -8.44
C LEU A 132 0.77 13.15 -9.49
N THR A 133 2.04 12.75 -9.47
CA THR A 133 2.93 12.98 -10.62
C THR A 133 2.55 12.08 -11.80
N ASP A 134 3.00 12.39 -13.01
CA ASP A 134 2.73 11.56 -14.19
C ASP A 134 3.22 10.11 -14.01
N ALA A 135 4.38 9.94 -13.36
CA ALA A 135 4.93 8.62 -13.04
C ALA A 135 4.02 7.84 -12.07
N GLU A 136 3.53 8.51 -11.02
CA GLU A 136 2.61 7.90 -10.04
C GLU A 136 1.24 7.59 -10.66
N ALA A 137 0.74 8.45 -11.56
CA ALA A 137 -0.48 8.19 -12.31
C ALA A 137 -0.34 6.94 -13.19
N ALA A 138 0.81 6.77 -13.86
CA ALA A 138 1.10 5.57 -14.63
C ALA A 138 1.21 4.31 -13.75
N GLU A 139 1.88 4.40 -12.60
CA GLU A 139 1.94 3.31 -11.61
C GLU A 139 0.52 2.91 -11.13
N ARG A 140 -0.35 3.90 -10.85
CA ARG A 140 -1.75 3.67 -10.48
C ARG A 140 -2.52 2.97 -11.60
N ASP A 141 -2.44 3.48 -12.82
CA ASP A 141 -3.24 2.94 -13.94
C ASP A 141 -2.83 1.50 -14.27
N MET A 142 -1.53 1.18 -14.16
CA MET A 142 -1.04 -0.20 -14.22
C MET A 142 -1.66 -1.07 -13.12
N CYS A 143 -1.66 -0.61 -11.86
CA CYS A 143 -2.22 -1.37 -10.74
C CYS A 143 -3.73 -1.58 -10.91
N ASN A 144 -4.47 -0.56 -11.34
CA ASN A 144 -5.91 -0.65 -11.62
C ASN A 144 -6.21 -1.69 -12.69
N LYS A 145 -5.45 -1.68 -13.80
CA LYS A 145 -5.59 -2.68 -14.87
C LYS A 145 -5.36 -4.09 -14.35
N LYS A 146 -4.24 -4.32 -13.65
CA LYS A 146 -3.92 -5.65 -13.10
C LYS A 146 -4.91 -6.11 -12.02
N ALA A 147 -5.42 -5.19 -11.21
CA ALA A 147 -6.47 -5.48 -10.22
C ALA A 147 -7.78 -5.92 -10.90
N MET A 148 -8.18 -5.24 -11.99
CA MET A 148 -9.35 -5.60 -12.78
C MET A 148 -9.20 -6.98 -13.43
N ASP A 149 -8.03 -7.26 -14.03
CA ASP A 149 -7.72 -8.56 -14.63
C ASP A 149 -7.76 -9.70 -13.60
N ALA A 150 -7.21 -9.47 -12.40
CA ALA A 150 -7.26 -10.42 -11.29
C ALA A 150 -8.70 -10.64 -10.78
N GLY A 151 -9.50 -9.58 -10.68
CA GLY A 151 -10.91 -9.64 -10.30
C GLY A 151 -11.75 -10.44 -11.30
N ILE A 152 -11.61 -10.17 -12.60
CA ILE A 152 -12.28 -10.91 -13.68
C ILE A 152 -11.88 -12.39 -13.64
N THR A 153 -10.59 -12.69 -13.47
CA THR A 153 -10.10 -14.07 -13.39
C THR A 153 -10.70 -14.81 -12.19
N THR A 154 -10.79 -14.15 -11.04
CA THR A 154 -11.40 -14.71 -9.83
C THR A 154 -12.90 -14.96 -10.01
N MET A 155 -13.63 -13.99 -10.59
CA MET A 155 -15.06 -14.15 -10.90
C MET A 155 -15.31 -15.28 -11.90
N LYS A 156 -14.47 -15.41 -12.93
CA LYS A 156 -14.54 -16.53 -13.88
C LYS A 156 -14.30 -17.87 -13.19
N SER A 157 -13.29 -17.97 -12.33
CA SER A 157 -13.01 -19.19 -11.57
C SER A 157 -14.18 -19.59 -10.67
N TRP A 158 -14.73 -18.64 -9.91
CA TRP A 158 -15.88 -18.90 -9.05
C TRP A 158 -17.13 -19.26 -9.84
N GLY A 159 -17.40 -18.54 -10.95
CA GLY A 159 -18.49 -18.84 -11.86
C GLY A 159 -18.35 -20.23 -12.49
N ASN A 160 -17.16 -20.62 -12.94
CA ASN A 160 -16.89 -21.98 -13.45
C ASN A 160 -17.05 -23.04 -12.36
N LYS A 161 -16.68 -22.76 -11.11
CA LYS A 161 -16.90 -23.67 -9.99
C LYS A 161 -18.39 -23.83 -9.65
N LEU A 162 -19.18 -22.77 -9.79
CA LEU A 162 -20.63 -22.81 -9.56
C LEU A 162 -21.36 -23.51 -10.72
N LEU A 163 -21.05 -23.12 -11.96
CA LEU A 163 -21.62 -23.69 -13.18
C LEU A 163 -21.19 -25.15 -13.40
N GLY A 164 -19.96 -25.51 -13.03
CA GLY A 164 -19.46 -26.88 -13.15
C GLY A 164 -20.29 -27.89 -12.34
N LYS A 165 -20.88 -27.47 -11.21
CA LYS A 165 -21.79 -28.31 -10.42
C LYS A 165 -23.10 -28.66 -11.15
N ILE A 166 -23.46 -27.90 -12.18
CA ILE A 166 -24.62 -28.13 -13.05
C ILE A 166 -24.21 -28.54 -14.48
N GLY A 167 -22.93 -28.88 -14.70
CA GLY A 167 -22.42 -29.31 -16.01
C GLY A 167 -22.18 -28.17 -17.02
N LEU A 168 -22.03 -26.93 -16.56
CA LEU A 168 -21.84 -25.74 -17.40
C LEU A 168 -20.48 -25.04 -17.14
N SER A 169 -20.02 -24.23 -18.10
CA SER A 169 -18.82 -23.37 -17.96
C SER A 169 -19.10 -21.96 -18.50
N LEU A 170 -18.47 -20.92 -17.92
CA LEU A 170 -18.46 -19.56 -18.48
C LEU A 170 -17.76 -19.51 -19.84
N ASP A 171 -16.89 -20.46 -20.15
CA ASP A 171 -16.26 -20.56 -21.48
C ASP A 171 -17.29 -20.93 -22.57
N ASN A 172 -18.43 -21.50 -22.17
CA ASN A 172 -19.54 -21.78 -23.08
C ASN A 172 -20.33 -20.51 -23.42
N PHE A 173 -20.02 -19.35 -22.84
CA PHE A 173 -20.76 -18.10 -23.06
C PHE A 173 -19.88 -17.03 -23.72
N LYS A 174 -20.28 -16.54 -24.89
CA LYS A 174 -19.67 -15.39 -25.55
C LYS A 174 -20.42 -14.10 -25.19
N LEU A 175 -19.69 -13.16 -24.60
CA LEU A 175 -20.12 -11.78 -24.38
C LEU A 175 -19.62 -10.90 -25.54
N ALA A 176 -20.53 -10.27 -26.27
CA ALA A 176 -20.23 -9.27 -27.28
C ALA A 176 -20.75 -7.90 -26.82
N LYS A 177 -19.87 -6.90 -26.73
CA LYS A 177 -20.24 -5.53 -26.37
C LYS A 177 -20.75 -4.79 -27.61
N ASN A 178 -21.95 -4.23 -27.52
CA ASN A 178 -22.60 -3.45 -28.58
C ASN A 178 -22.12 -1.99 -28.54
N ALA A 179 -22.35 -1.24 -29.63
CA ALA A 179 -21.93 0.16 -29.76
C ALA A 179 -22.60 1.12 -28.76
N ASP A 180 -23.77 0.74 -28.23
CA ASP A 180 -24.53 1.45 -27.21
C ASP A 180 -24.08 1.12 -25.76
N GLY A 181 -23.09 0.23 -25.60
CA GLY A 181 -22.61 -0.22 -24.30
C GLY A 181 -23.35 -1.41 -23.70
N SER A 182 -24.41 -1.93 -24.34
CA SER A 182 -25.10 -3.16 -23.95
C SER A 182 -24.28 -4.41 -24.29
N PHE A 183 -24.59 -5.55 -23.68
CA PHE A 183 -23.89 -6.82 -23.93
C PHE A 183 -24.84 -7.90 -24.44
N ASN A 184 -24.48 -8.53 -25.56
CA ASN A 184 -25.13 -9.74 -26.05
C ASN A 184 -24.43 -10.96 -25.46
N ILE A 185 -25.20 -11.88 -24.86
CA ILE A 185 -24.70 -13.15 -24.32
C ILE A 185 -25.26 -14.28 -25.18
N SER A 186 -24.38 -15.11 -25.75
CA SER A 186 -24.76 -16.31 -26.49
C SER A 186 -24.04 -17.53 -25.96
N MET A 187 -24.73 -18.67 -25.88
CA MET A 187 -24.16 -19.92 -25.43
C MET A 187 -23.68 -20.73 -26.63
N GLN A 188 -22.41 -21.15 -26.63
CA GLN A 188 -21.86 -22.10 -27.59
C GLN A 188 -22.08 -23.52 -27.06
N LYS A 189 -22.61 -24.39 -27.91
CA LYS A 189 -22.74 -25.84 -27.64
C LYS A 189 -21.40 -26.53 -27.75
#